data_AF-A0A7W6C0G8-F1
#
_entry.id   AF-A0A7W6C0G8-F1
#
_cell.length_a   1.000
_cell.length_b   1.000
_cell.length_c   1.000
_cell.angle_alpha   90.00
_cell.angle_beta   90.00
_cell.angle_gamma   90.00
#
_symmetry.space_group_name_H-M   'P 1'
#
loop_
_entity.id
_entity.type
_entity.pdbx_description
1 polymer ?
#
loop_
_entity_poly.entity_id
_entity_poly.type
_entity_poly.pdbx_seq_one_letter_code
_entity_poly.pdbx_strand_id
1 'polypeptide(L)'
;MPNLQTRIPRELRAPEKTDRDSHGNRVFEIVKEARLAADPNRTAHSLAQIAMWLESGSMSNVALAPADLSDVEDALNIVERHAYTFLPKNFDRNDIALMFQTWQALVLRWSQLPAERPQDAGAQNLRDLARVWRNQLHSTVLIQDVRARLGRSRRFAATIHDLLHLPANFGSNDRGLTP
;
A
#
# COMPACT_ATOMS: atom_id res chain seq x y z
N MET A 1 -53.69 31.57 5.02
CA MET A 1 -53.02 30.95 3.85
C MET A 1 -52.02 29.92 4.36
N PRO A 2 -52.19 28.62 4.11
CA PRO A 2 -51.24 27.61 4.57
C PRO A 2 -50.08 27.44 3.58
N ASN A 3 -48.87 27.39 4.13
CA ASN A 3 -47.60 27.23 3.41
C ASN A 3 -47.52 25.84 2.74
N LEU A 4 -47.51 25.82 1.41
CA LEU A 4 -47.20 24.64 0.59
C LEU A 4 -45.69 24.45 0.51
N GLN A 5 -45.06 23.98 1.59
CA GLN A 5 -43.78 23.30 1.46
C GLN A 5 -44.08 21.86 1.05
N THR A 6 -43.98 21.61 -0.24
CA THR A 6 -44.00 20.29 -0.86
C THR A 6 -42.96 19.40 -0.18
N ARG A 7 -43.44 18.51 0.70
CA ARG A 7 -42.66 17.37 1.19
C ARG A 7 -42.32 16.51 -0.03
N ILE A 8 -41.08 16.59 -0.49
CA ILE A 8 -40.53 15.60 -1.42
C ILE A 8 -40.76 14.23 -0.78
N PRO A 9 -41.42 13.27 -1.47
CA PRO A 9 -41.60 11.91 -0.98
C PRO A 9 -40.26 11.35 -0.54
N ARG A 10 -40.23 10.69 0.62
CA ARG A 10 -38.99 10.11 1.19
C ARG A 10 -38.29 9.16 0.21
N GLU A 11 -39.06 8.61 -0.72
CA GLU A 11 -38.67 7.69 -1.80
C GLU A 11 -37.97 8.38 -3.00
N LEU A 12 -38.04 9.72 -3.11
CA LEU A 12 -37.38 10.52 -4.15
C LEU A 12 -36.17 11.30 -3.62
N ARG A 13 -35.80 11.12 -2.34
CA ARG A 13 -34.50 11.59 -1.87
C ARG A 13 -33.44 10.68 -2.48
N ALA A 14 -32.49 11.26 -3.19
CA ALA A 14 -31.24 10.55 -3.54
C ALA A 14 -30.76 9.83 -2.28
N PRO A 15 -30.29 8.57 -2.38
CA PRO A 15 -29.81 7.86 -1.21
C PRO A 15 -28.82 8.78 -0.50
N GLU A 16 -29.12 9.13 0.75
CA GLU A 16 -28.15 9.75 1.64
C GLU A 16 -26.87 8.96 1.45
N LYS A 17 -25.75 9.66 1.14
CA LYS A 17 -24.43 9.04 1.08
C LYS A 17 -24.30 8.25 2.37
N THR A 18 -24.51 6.95 2.27
CA THR A 18 -24.27 6.03 3.36
C THR A 18 -22.84 6.32 3.75
N ASP A 19 -22.61 6.67 5.01
CA ASP A 19 -21.29 6.76 5.58
C ASP A 19 -20.60 5.45 5.21
N ARG A 20 -19.79 5.49 4.15
CA ARG A 20 -18.98 4.36 3.72
C ARG A 20 -18.15 4.02 4.93
N ASP A 21 -18.38 2.83 5.48
CA ASP A 21 -17.68 2.37 6.66
C ASP A 21 -16.18 2.63 6.46
N SER A 22 -15.53 3.12 7.51
CA SER A 22 -14.12 3.54 7.50
C SER A 22 -13.15 2.51 6.89
N HIS A 23 -13.60 1.26 6.79
CA HIS A 23 -12.92 0.12 6.19
C HIS A 23 -12.81 0.20 4.65
N GLY A 24 -13.91 0.39 3.92
CA GLY A 24 -13.90 0.44 2.45
C GLY A 24 -13.14 1.65 1.90
N ASN A 25 -13.30 2.81 2.53
CA ASN A 25 -12.56 4.03 2.18
C ASN A 25 -11.04 3.87 2.35
N ARG A 26 -10.59 3.08 3.34
CA ARG A 26 -9.15 2.90 3.61
C ARG A 26 -8.46 2.04 2.55
N VAL A 27 -9.10 0.97 2.07
CA VAL A 27 -8.57 0.18 0.95
C VAL A 27 -8.47 1.04 -0.30
N PHE A 28 -9.51 1.82 -0.58
CA PHE A 28 -9.54 2.66 -1.76
C PHE A 28 -8.38 3.67 -1.78
N GLU A 29 -8.08 4.32 -0.66
CA GLU A 29 -6.93 5.22 -0.57
C GLU A 29 -5.60 4.48 -0.72
N ILE A 30 -5.43 3.31 -0.10
CA ILE A 30 -4.19 2.51 -0.25
C ILE A 30 -4.00 2.05 -1.70
N VAL A 31 -5.08 1.66 -2.39
CA VAL A 31 -5.06 1.26 -3.81
C VAL A 31 -4.73 2.44 -4.71
N LYS A 32 -5.33 3.60 -4.45
CA LYS A 32 -5.04 4.83 -5.17
C LYS A 32 -3.58 5.23 -5.01
N GLU A 33 -3.02 5.14 -3.80
CA GLU A 33 -1.60 5.38 -3.55
C GLU A 33 -0.71 4.36 -4.30
N ALA A 34 -1.08 3.08 -4.29
CA ALA A 34 -0.35 2.03 -5.01
C ALA A 34 -0.33 2.26 -6.53
N ARG A 35 -1.45 2.72 -7.11
CA ARG A 35 -1.57 3.00 -8.55
C ARG A 35 -0.76 4.20 -9.00
N LEU A 36 -0.74 5.25 -8.18
CA LEU A 36 0.02 6.48 -8.48
C LEU A 36 1.53 6.27 -8.34
N ALA A 37 1.94 5.26 -7.58
CA ALA A 37 3.32 4.92 -7.40
C ALA A 37 3.82 3.94 -8.47
N ALA A 38 4.50 4.44 -9.50
CA ALA A 38 5.36 3.64 -10.38
C ALA A 38 6.69 3.27 -9.70
N ASP A 39 6.65 2.95 -8.40
CA ASP A 39 7.82 2.76 -7.55
C ASP A 39 7.71 1.44 -6.77
N PRO A 40 8.65 0.50 -6.94
CA PRO A 40 8.64 -0.81 -6.28
C PRO A 40 8.48 -0.76 -4.75
N ASN A 41 9.09 0.23 -4.09
CA ASN A 41 9.07 0.31 -2.62
C ASN A 41 7.71 0.80 -2.13
N ARG A 42 7.14 1.81 -2.80
CA ARG A 42 5.78 2.28 -2.53
C ARG A 42 4.75 1.18 -2.81
N THR A 43 4.88 0.45 -3.91
CA THR A 43 4.02 -0.71 -4.19
C THR A 43 4.12 -1.74 -3.07
N ALA A 44 5.33 -2.14 -2.67
CA ALA A 44 5.52 -3.09 -1.56
C ALA A 44 4.97 -2.56 -0.22
N HIS A 45 5.11 -1.27 0.05
CA HIS A 45 4.57 -0.63 1.24
C HIS A 45 3.04 -0.64 1.25
N SER A 46 2.38 -0.22 0.16
CA SER A 46 0.93 -0.25 0.04
C SER A 46 0.39 -1.68 0.16
N LEU A 47 1.05 -2.66 -0.47
CA LEU A 47 0.72 -4.08 -0.34
C LEU A 47 0.79 -4.56 1.12
N ALA A 48 1.82 -4.15 1.87
CA ALA A 48 1.94 -4.49 3.28
C ALA A 48 0.81 -3.89 4.13
N GLN A 49 0.35 -2.67 3.80
CA GLN A 49 -0.80 -2.06 4.47
C GLN A 49 -2.11 -2.79 4.14
N ILE A 50 -2.31 -3.21 2.90
CA ILE A 50 -3.47 -4.03 2.50
C ILE A 50 -3.49 -5.34 3.29
N ALA A 51 -2.35 -6.05 3.36
CA ALA A 51 -2.23 -7.29 4.13
C ALA A 51 -2.62 -7.11 5.60
N MET A 52 -2.13 -6.03 6.23
CA MET A 52 -2.46 -5.70 7.62
C MET A 52 -3.95 -5.38 7.81
N TRP A 53 -4.55 -4.64 6.88
CA TRP A 53 -5.96 -4.30 6.93
C TRP A 53 -6.84 -5.53 6.76
N LEU A 54 -6.53 -6.42 5.81
CA LEU A 54 -7.24 -7.68 5.61
C LEU A 54 -7.13 -8.63 6.81
N GLU A 55 -5.92 -8.76 7.38
CA GLU A 55 -5.70 -9.54 8.61
C GLU A 55 -6.62 -9.02 9.73
N SER A 56 -6.61 -7.71 9.97
CA SER A 56 -7.39 -7.07 11.03
C SER A 56 -8.89 -7.16 10.77
N GLY A 57 -9.32 -6.95 9.53
CA GLY A 57 -10.70 -6.97 9.11
C GLY A 57 -11.33 -8.36 9.22
N SER A 58 -10.60 -9.41 8.84
CA SER A 58 -11.06 -10.81 8.96
C SER A 58 -11.38 -11.24 10.41
N MET A 59 -10.86 -10.49 11.40
CA MET A 59 -11.09 -10.66 12.83
C MET A 59 -12.18 -9.75 13.40
N SER A 60 -12.71 -8.82 12.59
CA SER A 60 -13.73 -7.88 13.04
C SER A 60 -15.04 -8.60 13.36
N ASN A 61 -15.75 -8.13 14.40
CA ASN A 61 -17.10 -8.59 14.70
C ASN A 61 -18.16 -8.03 13.73
N VAL A 62 -17.74 -7.34 12.68
CA VAL A 62 -18.59 -6.79 11.63
C VAL A 62 -18.25 -7.50 10.32
N ALA A 63 -19.29 -7.92 9.60
CA ALA A 63 -19.13 -8.45 8.24
C ALA A 63 -19.00 -7.29 7.25
N LEU A 64 -18.21 -7.50 6.20
CA LEU A 64 -18.08 -6.53 5.13
C LEU A 64 -19.41 -6.45 4.35
N ALA A 65 -19.91 -5.23 4.12
CA ALA A 65 -21.14 -5.05 3.35
C ALA A 65 -20.94 -5.50 1.88
N PRO A 66 -21.97 -6.00 1.19
CA PRO A 66 -21.82 -6.47 -0.20
C PRO A 66 -21.30 -5.42 -1.19
N ALA A 67 -21.64 -4.15 -1.01
CA ALA A 67 -21.12 -3.06 -1.85
C ALA A 67 -19.62 -2.85 -1.64
N ASP A 68 -19.16 -2.87 -0.39
CA ASP A 68 -17.75 -2.73 -0.04
C ASP A 68 -16.94 -3.96 -0.48
N LEU A 69 -17.55 -5.16 -0.48
CA LEU A 69 -16.94 -6.37 -0.99
C LEU A 69 -16.55 -6.24 -2.48
N SER A 70 -17.48 -5.80 -3.31
CA SER A 70 -17.22 -5.58 -4.74
C SER A 70 -16.09 -4.57 -4.95
N ASP A 71 -16.12 -3.45 -4.22
CA ASP A 71 -15.10 -2.40 -4.31
C ASP A 71 -13.71 -2.94 -3.89
N VAL A 72 -13.65 -3.79 -2.85
CA VAL A 72 -12.41 -4.42 -2.37
C VAL A 72 -11.86 -5.44 -3.36
N GLU A 73 -12.71 -6.25 -3.98
CA GLU A 73 -12.30 -7.23 -4.99
C GLU A 73 -11.71 -6.54 -6.24
N ASP A 74 -12.37 -5.49 -6.73
CA ASP A 74 -11.86 -4.68 -7.85
C ASP A 74 -10.51 -4.03 -7.52
N ALA A 75 -10.39 -3.49 -6.30
CA ALA A 75 -9.16 -2.94 -5.77
C ALA A 75 -8.02 -3.97 -5.78
N LEU A 76 -8.26 -5.18 -5.26
CA LEU A 76 -7.27 -6.24 -5.22
C LEU A 76 -6.82 -6.67 -6.62
N ASN A 77 -7.75 -6.80 -7.57
CA ASN A 77 -7.43 -7.14 -8.96
C ASN A 77 -6.56 -6.07 -9.65
N ILE A 78 -6.79 -4.78 -9.34
CA ILE A 78 -5.94 -3.71 -9.86
C ILE A 78 -4.54 -3.78 -9.24
N VAL A 79 -4.47 -3.94 -7.92
CA VAL A 79 -3.19 -3.97 -7.20
C VAL A 79 -2.37 -5.20 -7.57
N GLU A 80 -3.00 -6.34 -7.84
CA GLU A 80 -2.34 -7.55 -8.33
C GLU A 80 -1.58 -7.31 -9.64
N ARG A 81 -2.22 -6.66 -10.63
CA ARG A 81 -1.56 -6.31 -11.89
C ARG A 81 -0.35 -5.40 -11.69
N HIS A 82 -0.46 -4.46 -10.76
CA HIS A 82 0.67 -3.60 -10.37
C HIS A 82 1.78 -4.40 -9.67
N ALA A 83 1.42 -5.32 -8.78
CA ALA A 83 2.37 -6.17 -8.06
C ALA A 83 3.25 -6.97 -9.04
N TYR A 84 2.67 -7.60 -10.06
CA TYR A 84 3.44 -8.31 -11.10
C TYR A 84 4.42 -7.43 -11.90
N THR A 85 4.16 -6.12 -11.95
CA THR A 85 4.95 -5.16 -12.73
C THR A 85 6.05 -4.52 -11.89
N PHE A 86 5.74 -4.16 -10.64
CA PHE A 86 6.57 -3.29 -9.82
C PHE A 86 7.17 -3.98 -8.61
N LEU A 87 6.70 -5.15 -8.17
CA LEU A 87 7.37 -5.83 -7.07
C LEU A 87 8.82 -6.17 -7.44
N PRO A 88 9.75 -6.10 -6.48
CA PRO A 88 11.13 -6.39 -6.79
C PRO A 88 11.31 -7.88 -7.10
N LYS A 89 12.39 -8.20 -7.83
CA LYS A 89 12.66 -9.55 -8.39
C LYS A 89 12.74 -10.70 -7.37
N ASN A 90 12.73 -10.40 -6.08
CA ASN A 90 12.71 -11.39 -5.00
C ASN A 90 11.31 -11.98 -4.74
N PHE A 91 10.27 -11.42 -5.35
CA PHE A 91 8.95 -12.04 -5.44
C PHE A 91 8.80 -12.63 -6.83
N ASP A 92 8.66 -13.95 -6.91
CA ASP A 92 8.33 -14.58 -8.17
C ASP A 92 6.82 -14.50 -8.46
N ARG A 93 6.41 -14.93 -9.66
CA ARG A 93 4.98 -14.87 -10.04
C ARG A 93 4.10 -15.77 -9.16
N ASN A 94 4.64 -16.88 -8.66
CA ASN A 94 3.89 -17.81 -7.82
C ASN A 94 3.70 -17.23 -6.41
N ASP A 95 4.72 -16.56 -5.86
CA ASP A 95 4.63 -15.84 -4.58
C ASP A 95 3.53 -14.79 -4.64
N ILE A 96 3.49 -14.02 -5.73
CA ILE A 96 2.46 -13.00 -5.95
C ILE A 96 1.08 -13.65 -6.05
N ALA A 97 0.93 -14.70 -6.86
CA ALA A 97 -0.33 -15.42 -6.99
C ALA A 97 -0.83 -15.99 -5.65
N LEU A 98 0.04 -16.64 -4.89
CA LEU A 98 -0.29 -17.21 -3.57
C LEU A 98 -0.67 -16.14 -2.55
N MET A 99 0.02 -15.01 -2.56
CA MET A 99 -0.31 -13.86 -1.72
C MET A 99 -1.72 -13.34 -2.02
N PHE A 100 -2.07 -13.13 -3.29
CA PHE A 100 -3.40 -12.63 -3.67
C PHE A 100 -4.51 -13.66 -3.44
N GLN A 101 -4.24 -14.96 -3.65
CA GLN A 101 -5.18 -16.02 -3.27
C GLN A 101 -5.45 -16.04 -1.75
N THR A 102 -4.39 -15.87 -0.95
CA THR A 102 -4.52 -15.78 0.51
C THR A 102 -5.40 -14.59 0.91
N TRP A 103 -5.20 -13.44 0.27
CA TRP A 103 -5.96 -12.22 0.54
C TRP A 103 -7.41 -12.31 0.08
N GLN A 104 -7.69 -12.88 -1.09
CA GLN A 104 -9.06 -13.15 -1.55
C GLN A 104 -9.80 -14.09 -0.57
N ALA A 105 -9.13 -15.12 -0.05
CA ALA A 105 -9.72 -15.99 0.97
C ALA A 105 -10.03 -15.25 2.29
N LEU A 106 -9.20 -14.28 2.69
CA LEU A 106 -9.47 -13.43 3.85
C LEU A 106 -10.65 -12.47 3.60
N VAL A 107 -10.78 -11.91 2.40
CA VAL A 107 -11.92 -11.08 2.00
C VAL A 107 -13.21 -11.88 2.07
N LEU A 108 -13.24 -13.08 1.48
CA LEU A 108 -14.40 -13.98 1.53
C LEU A 108 -14.78 -14.35 2.96
N ARG A 109 -13.80 -14.55 3.85
CA ARG A 109 -14.07 -14.78 5.26
C ARG A 109 -14.67 -13.55 5.93
N TRP A 110 -14.21 -12.35 5.59
CA TRP A 110 -14.71 -11.12 6.19
C TRP A 110 -16.13 -10.77 5.71
N SER A 111 -16.52 -11.15 4.49
CA SER A 111 -17.89 -10.96 4.01
C SER A 111 -18.92 -11.85 4.73
N GLN A 112 -18.48 -12.93 5.36
CA GLN A 112 -19.36 -13.80 6.17
C GLN A 112 -19.72 -13.14 7.50
N LEU A 113 -20.95 -13.41 7.96
CA LEU A 113 -21.39 -13.05 9.30
C LEU A 113 -20.49 -13.71 10.35
N PRO A 114 -20.11 -13.03 11.45
CA PRO A 114 -19.22 -13.59 12.47
C PRO A 114 -19.67 -14.96 13.01
N ALA A 115 -20.98 -15.18 13.13
CA ALA A 115 -21.56 -16.43 13.61
C ALA A 115 -21.37 -17.61 12.66
N GLU A 116 -21.12 -17.35 11.36
CA GLU A 116 -20.97 -18.37 10.31
C GLU A 116 -19.49 -18.68 10.01
N ARG A 117 -18.56 -17.92 10.59
CA ARG A 117 -17.13 -18.05 10.28
C ARG A 117 -16.55 -19.32 10.91
N PRO A 118 -15.84 -20.15 10.14
CA PRO A 118 -15.13 -21.30 10.70
C PRO A 118 -14.09 -20.84 11.73
N GLN A 119 -14.12 -21.36 12.95
CA GLN A 119 -13.09 -21.12 13.97
C GLN A 119 -11.97 -22.18 13.95
N ASP A 120 -11.78 -22.84 12.81
CA ASP A 120 -10.88 -23.97 12.67
C ASP A 120 -9.42 -23.57 12.39
N ALA A 121 -8.55 -24.56 12.27
CA ALA A 121 -7.14 -24.36 11.95
C ALA A 121 -6.94 -23.67 10.59
N GLY A 122 -7.86 -23.85 9.63
CA GLY A 122 -7.79 -23.19 8.32
C GLY A 122 -7.86 -21.67 8.42
N ALA A 123 -8.73 -21.16 9.29
CA ALA A 123 -8.83 -19.75 9.63
C ALA A 123 -7.55 -19.13 10.19
N GLN A 124 -6.86 -19.88 11.04
CA GLN A 124 -5.60 -19.47 11.64
C GLN A 124 -4.49 -19.48 10.60
N ASN A 125 -4.42 -20.53 9.77
CA ASN A 125 -3.44 -20.67 8.71
C ASN A 125 -3.49 -19.53 7.69
N LEU A 126 -4.69 -19.11 7.26
CA LEU A 126 -4.84 -17.98 6.32
C LEU A 126 -4.30 -16.67 6.92
N ARG A 127 -4.52 -16.44 8.21
CA ARG A 127 -4.02 -15.26 8.91
C ARG A 127 -2.50 -15.30 9.05
N ASP A 128 -1.95 -16.45 9.41
CA ASP A 128 -0.50 -16.60 9.55
C ASP A 128 0.22 -16.46 8.21
N LEU A 129 -0.35 -16.99 7.12
CA LEU A 129 0.14 -16.75 5.76
C LEU A 129 0.12 -15.26 5.39
N ALA A 130 -0.98 -14.55 5.64
CA ALA A 130 -1.04 -13.11 5.38
C ALA A 130 -0.01 -12.32 6.20
N ARG A 131 0.26 -12.72 7.45
CA ARG A 131 1.31 -12.14 8.29
C ARG A 131 2.70 -12.38 7.72
N VAL A 132 2.98 -13.59 7.21
CA VAL A 132 4.24 -13.90 6.51
C VAL A 132 4.43 -13.00 5.31
N TRP A 133 3.42 -12.86 4.46
CA TRP A 133 3.47 -11.97 3.29
C TRP A 133 3.72 -10.51 3.67
N ARG A 134 2.99 -10.00 4.67
CA ARG A 134 3.21 -8.65 5.20
C ARG A 134 4.64 -8.44 5.65
N ASN A 135 5.20 -9.39 6.40
CA ASN A 135 6.56 -9.31 6.93
C ASN A 135 7.60 -9.34 5.81
N GLN A 136 7.39 -10.14 4.76
CA GLN A 136 8.27 -10.19 3.59
C GLN A 136 8.23 -8.87 2.79
N LEU A 137 7.05 -8.32 2.56
CA LEU A 137 6.87 -7.02 1.89
C LEU A 137 7.56 -5.90 2.70
N HIS A 138 7.34 -5.88 4.01
CA HIS A 138 7.96 -4.89 4.90
C HIS A 138 9.49 -5.01 4.92
N SER A 139 10.02 -6.23 5.03
CA SER A 139 11.45 -6.49 4.99
C SER A 139 12.08 -6.04 3.68
N THR A 140 11.38 -6.22 2.56
CA THR A 140 11.82 -5.75 1.25
C THR A 140 11.97 -4.22 1.21
N VAL A 141 10.97 -3.49 1.73
CA VAL A 141 11.04 -2.02 1.84
C VAL A 141 12.24 -1.59 2.69
N LEU A 142 12.42 -2.20 3.87
CA LEU A 142 13.53 -1.88 4.78
C LEU A 142 14.91 -2.13 4.14
N ILE A 143 15.09 -3.29 3.48
CA ILE A 143 16.35 -3.64 2.83
C ILE A 143 16.69 -2.63 1.72
N GLN A 144 15.71 -2.23 0.92
CA GLN A 144 15.91 -1.25 -0.15
C GLN A 144 16.24 0.14 0.40
N ASP A 145 15.57 0.57 1.47
CA ASP A 145 15.87 1.83 2.15
C ASP A 145 17.29 1.86 2.72
N VAL A 146 17.72 0.78 3.37
CA VAL A 146 19.09 0.63 3.88
C VAL A 146 20.09 0.67 2.73
N ARG A 147 19.85 -0.06 1.64
CA ARG A 147 20.71 -0.03 0.44
C ARG A 147 20.81 1.37 -0.16
N ALA A 148 19.69 2.09 -0.25
CA ALA A 148 19.67 3.47 -0.75
C ALA A 148 20.47 4.43 0.15
N ARG A 149 20.33 4.30 1.48
CA ARG A 149 21.11 5.09 2.46
C ARG A 149 22.60 4.80 2.36
N LEU A 150 23.00 3.54 2.30
CA LEU A 150 24.40 3.13 2.13
C LEU A 150 24.99 3.64 0.81
N GLY A 151 24.23 3.56 -0.29
CA GLY A 151 24.63 4.09 -1.59
C GLY A 151 24.80 5.62 -1.60
N ARG A 152 23.94 6.36 -0.88
CA ARG A 152 24.11 7.81 -0.68
C ARG A 152 25.34 8.12 0.16
N SER A 153 25.58 7.39 1.24
CA SER A 153 26.75 7.56 2.10
C SER A 153 28.05 7.30 1.34
N ARG A 154 28.13 6.24 0.52
CA ARG A 154 29.30 5.98 -0.34
C ARG A 154 29.55 7.09 -1.36
N ARG A 155 28.50 7.60 -2.02
CA ARG A 155 28.62 8.74 -2.95
C ARG A 155 29.10 10.00 -2.25
N PHE A 156 28.55 10.30 -1.08
CA PHE A 156 29.00 11.43 -0.27
C PHE A 156 30.48 11.30 0.12
N ALA A 157 30.90 10.12 0.58
CA ALA A 157 32.31 9.86 0.92
C ALA A 157 33.23 10.04 -0.30
N ALA A 158 32.81 9.57 -1.48
CA ALA A 158 33.55 9.78 -2.73
C ALA A 158 33.63 11.26 -3.10
N THR A 159 32.54 12.02 -2.98
CA THR A 159 32.55 13.47 -3.23
C THR A 159 33.47 14.23 -2.27
N ILE A 160 33.48 13.88 -0.97
CA ILE A 160 34.40 14.48 -0.01
C ILE A 160 35.86 14.12 -0.35
N HIS A 161 36.13 12.86 -0.71
CA HIS A 161 37.45 12.45 -1.17
C HIS A 161 37.89 13.27 -2.39
N ASP A 162 37.04 13.42 -3.41
CA ASP A 162 37.34 14.20 -4.60
C ASP A 162 37.60 15.68 -4.26
N LEU A 163 36.78 16.28 -3.39
CA LEU A 163 36.95 17.66 -2.93
C LEU A 163 38.25 17.88 -2.14
N LEU A 164 38.67 16.90 -1.33
CA LEU A 164 39.91 16.98 -0.54
C LEU A 164 41.17 16.74 -1.38
N HIS A 165 41.05 16.11 -2.55
CA HIS A 165 42.15 15.83 -3.46
C HIS A 165 42.10 16.70 -4.73
N LEU A 166 41.27 17.75 -4.76
CA LEU A 166 41.33 18.76 -5.82
C LEU A 166 42.70 19.47 -5.78
N PRO A 167 43.41 19.61 -6.92
CA PRO A 167 44.65 20.37 -6.97
C PRO A 167 44.36 21.82 -6.60
N ALA A 168 45.26 22.43 -5.81
CA ALA A 168 45.17 23.79 -5.28
C ALA A 168 45.30 24.91 -6.33
N ASN A 169 44.74 24.74 -7.53
CA ASN A 169 44.67 25.77 -8.56
C ASN A 169 43.34 26.54 -8.48
N PHE A 170 43.01 27.04 -7.28
CA PHE A 170 42.07 28.14 -7.16
C PHE A 170 42.88 29.43 -6.94
N GLY A 171 43.22 30.08 -8.06
CA GLY A 171 43.46 31.52 -8.09
C GLY A 171 44.90 32.02 -7.93
N SER A 172 45.79 31.70 -8.87
CA SER A 172 46.88 32.62 -9.23
C SER A 172 46.43 33.51 -10.39
N ASN A 173 45.44 34.37 -10.15
CA ASN A 173 45.19 35.53 -11.02
C ASN A 173 45.95 36.73 -10.44
N ASP A 174 47.28 36.60 -10.35
CA ASP A 174 48.17 37.75 -10.30
C ASP A 174 48.12 38.41 -11.67
N ARG A 175 47.14 39.29 -11.86
CA ARG A 175 47.22 40.30 -12.92
C ARG A 175 48.44 41.14 -12.59
N GLY A 176 49.46 41.02 -13.43
CA GLY A 176 50.68 41.82 -13.35
C GLY A 176 50.37 43.30 -13.18
N LEU A 177 50.67 43.81 -11.99
CA LEU A 177 51.08 45.19 -11.79
C LEU A 177 52.60 45.19 -11.90
N THR A 178 53.10 45.36 -13.11
CA THR A 178 54.43 45.92 -13.32
C THR A 178 54.30 47.43 -13.52
N PRO A 179 55.23 48.23 -12.97
CA PRO A 179 55.13 49.68 -12.81
C PRO A 179 55.06 50.46 -14.12
#